data_AF-G0GA47-F1
#
_entry.id   AF-G0GA47-F1
#
_cell.length_a   1.000
_cell.length_b   1.000
_cell.length_c   1.000
_cell.angle_alpha   90.00
_cell.angle_beta   90.00
_cell.angle_gamma   90.00
#
_symmetry.space_group_name_H-M   'P 1'
#
loop_
_entity.id
_entity.type
_entity.pdbx_description
1 polymer ?
#
loop_
_entity_poly.entity_id
_entity_poly.type
_entity_poly.pdbx_seq_one_letter_code
_entity_poly.pdbx_strand_id
1 'polypeptide(L)'
;MGTPLRRIEKEFILKSLEDEKIPVELLFQRRRYRAEIHKVDFKTSKMYLFVEGNPVLDIPVGDEVSAYFRIHGTLMTFDMVYLGREDDLVVTSIPEGVYRDLQREFERVRHPENVRLLFTVRGERYVLNFPSVKKGGAGTPPVVSPSFDAATISALLNDFRKKAAEFSTESKIVMFKERTPESEEERIITDTGKVLLYPQSYIYTSANIDRLYPQLNLLSIDAILLYFRDQGVSRSDAVRRIRELVARKREQKIGQELFAPILFYEYVIGYVYLVSTVEKRVRYDRRVLEYVHEFCASLAYSLKIHGYFKPRKAEITYDRAEIIDISLSGVLFTFPRQVEDDPFLLFSEIEVVLEVEGRKVPVKARVVRRFQDADKLYVALAFLDLKDDDRFFLARSLYGEDFSGEVKVISSEGSAEDSSS
;
A
#
# COMPACT_ATOMS: atom_id res chain seq x y z
N MET A 1 4.28 2.24 -4.75
CA MET A 1 5.35 1.98 -5.73
C MET A 1 5.34 3.16 -6.68
N GLY A 2 6.50 3.64 -7.14
CA GLY A 2 6.50 4.66 -8.20
C GLY A 2 5.83 4.12 -9.46
N THR A 3 5.31 5.00 -10.30
CA THR A 3 4.69 4.60 -11.57
C THR A 3 5.81 4.20 -12.54
N PRO A 4 5.89 2.94 -13.00
CA PRO A 4 6.88 2.55 -13.99
C PRO A 4 6.58 3.24 -15.31
N LEU A 5 7.61 3.81 -15.93
CA LEU A 5 7.50 4.45 -17.22
C LEU A 5 7.50 3.41 -18.35
N ARG A 6 6.88 3.77 -19.48
CA ARG A 6 6.89 2.91 -20.67
C ARG A 6 8.30 2.83 -21.23
N ARG A 7 8.62 1.74 -21.93
CA ARG A 7 9.97 1.50 -22.51
C ARG A 7 10.50 2.68 -23.34
N ILE A 8 9.63 3.31 -24.14
CA ILE A 8 9.98 4.47 -24.98
C ILE A 8 10.29 5.70 -24.12
N GLU A 9 9.54 5.90 -23.03
CA GLU A 9 9.77 7.02 -22.09
C GLU A 9 11.06 6.83 -21.29
N LYS A 10 11.43 5.58 -20.97
CA LYS A 10 12.70 5.25 -20.31
C LYS A 10 13.91 5.67 -21.16
N GLU A 11 13.92 5.29 -22.44
CA GLU A 11 15.04 5.60 -23.34
C GLU A 11 15.20 7.10 -23.51
N PHE A 12 14.08 7.83 -23.63
CA PHE A 12 14.08 9.28 -23.70
C PHE A 12 14.67 9.91 -22.42
N ILE A 13 14.26 9.45 -21.24
CA ILE A 13 14.77 9.96 -19.97
C ILE A 13 16.26 9.71 -19.81
N LEU A 14 16.73 8.49 -20.09
CA LEU A 14 18.16 8.17 -19.99
C LEU A 14 18.98 9.03 -20.96
N LYS A 15 18.44 9.33 -22.15
CA LYS A 15 19.05 10.27 -23.08
C LYS A 15 19.03 11.71 -22.59
N SER A 16 17.94 12.19 -21.99
CA SER A 16 17.91 13.50 -21.34
C SER A 16 18.94 13.62 -20.23
N LEU A 17 19.13 12.59 -19.39
CA LEU A 17 20.17 12.59 -18.36
C LEU A 17 21.59 12.65 -18.95
N GLU A 18 21.81 11.97 -20.08
CA GLU A 18 23.08 11.98 -20.82
C GLU A 18 23.35 13.34 -21.50
N ASP A 19 22.35 13.90 -22.20
CA ASP A 19 22.46 15.09 -23.04
C ASP A 19 22.49 16.38 -22.20
N GLU A 20 21.64 16.45 -21.17
CA GLU A 20 21.50 17.63 -20.30
C GLU A 20 22.45 17.58 -19.09
N LYS A 21 23.21 16.49 -18.92
CA LYS A 21 24.13 16.28 -17.78
C LYS A 21 23.46 16.52 -16.42
N ILE A 22 22.23 16.02 -16.30
CA ILE A 22 21.46 16.13 -15.06
C ILE A 22 22.15 15.30 -13.97
N PRO A 23 22.42 15.88 -12.78
CA PRO A 23 23.06 15.16 -11.70
C PRO A 23 22.16 14.04 -11.17
N VAL A 24 22.79 12.90 -10.93
CA VAL A 24 22.21 11.68 -10.37
C VAL A 24 22.91 11.37 -9.06
N GLU A 25 22.15 11.09 -8.00
CA GLU A 25 22.68 10.60 -6.74
C GLU A 25 22.64 9.08 -6.73
N LEU A 26 23.81 8.45 -6.64
CA LEU A 26 23.96 7.01 -6.51
C LEU A 26 23.94 6.65 -5.04
N LEU A 27 23.05 5.73 -4.68
CA LEU A 27 22.94 5.17 -3.34
C LEU A 27 23.34 3.70 -3.39
N PHE A 28 24.38 3.36 -2.64
CA PHE A 28 24.74 1.99 -2.35
C PHE A 28 24.93 1.85 -0.83
N GLN A 29 24.12 0.98 -0.21
CA GLN A 29 24.06 0.85 1.25
C GLN A 29 23.87 2.22 1.95
N ARG A 30 24.88 2.71 2.68
CA ARG A 30 24.91 3.98 3.42
C ARG A 30 25.67 5.10 2.70
N ARG A 31 26.21 4.84 1.50
CA ARG A 31 27.07 5.79 0.79
C ARG A 31 26.31 6.44 -0.36
N ARG A 32 26.45 7.76 -0.45
CA ARG A 32 25.89 8.61 -1.50
C ARG A 32 27.02 9.14 -2.37
N TYR A 33 26.87 9.02 -3.68
CA TYR A 33 27.82 9.53 -4.65
C TYR A 33 27.09 10.39 -5.68
N ARG A 34 27.57 11.61 -5.91
CA ARG A 34 27.03 12.45 -6.98
C ARG A 34 27.69 12.07 -8.30
N ALA A 35 26.86 11.82 -9.30
CA ALA A 35 27.30 11.34 -10.59
C ALA A 35 26.54 12.02 -11.74
N GLU A 36 27.11 11.96 -12.93
CA GLU A 36 26.47 12.38 -14.18
C GLU A 36 26.57 11.24 -15.19
N ILE A 37 25.50 11.05 -15.97
CA ILE A 37 25.53 10.05 -17.05
C ILE A 37 26.39 10.60 -18.19
N HIS A 38 27.53 9.97 -18.40
CA HIS A 38 28.45 10.33 -19.47
C HIS A 38 27.97 9.78 -20.81
N LYS A 39 27.53 8.50 -20.84
CA LYS A 39 27.08 7.81 -22.05
C LYS A 39 26.13 6.65 -21.73
N VAL A 40 25.08 6.47 -22.54
CA VAL A 40 24.22 5.29 -22.52
C VAL A 40 24.39 4.48 -23.82
N ASP A 41 24.88 3.24 -23.70
CA ASP A 41 25.07 2.33 -24.84
C ASP A 41 24.06 1.17 -24.81
N PHE A 42 22.96 1.35 -25.53
CA PHE A 42 21.89 0.36 -25.65
C PHE A 42 22.32 -0.92 -26.42
N LYS A 43 23.40 -0.88 -27.21
CA LYS A 43 23.86 -2.08 -27.94
C LYS A 43 24.59 -3.03 -27.01
N THR A 44 25.41 -2.49 -26.12
CA THR A 44 26.16 -3.26 -25.13
C THR A 44 25.42 -3.40 -23.80
N SER A 45 24.25 -2.74 -23.67
CA SER A 45 23.45 -2.68 -22.43
C SER A 45 24.23 -2.11 -21.24
N LYS A 46 25.16 -1.18 -21.50
CA LYS A 46 26.00 -0.52 -20.50
C LYS A 46 25.69 0.98 -20.41
N MET A 47 25.87 1.51 -19.21
CA MET A 47 25.84 2.94 -18.92
C MET A 47 27.16 3.34 -18.27
N TYR A 48 27.66 4.52 -18.65
CA TYR A 48 28.92 5.08 -18.20
C TYR A 48 28.64 6.35 -17.43
N LEU A 49 29.06 6.41 -16.18
CA LEU A 49 28.83 7.53 -15.27
C LEU A 49 30.16 8.15 -14.85
N PHE A 50 30.19 9.48 -14.82
CA PHE A 50 31.26 10.22 -14.16
C PHE A 50 30.83 10.48 -12.72
N VAL A 51 31.61 10.06 -11.73
CA VAL A 51 31.33 10.31 -10.31
C VAL A 51 32.20 11.46 -9.83
N GLU A 52 31.58 12.48 -9.23
CA GLU A 52 32.25 13.68 -8.76
C GLU A 52 33.38 13.35 -7.78
N GLY A 53 34.56 13.93 -8.00
CA GLY A 53 35.76 13.65 -7.22
C GLY A 53 36.47 12.33 -7.53
N ASN A 54 35.97 11.55 -8.50
CA ASN A 54 36.53 10.27 -8.93
C ASN A 54 36.87 9.31 -7.75
N PRO A 55 35.99 9.15 -6.74
CA PRO A 55 36.32 8.37 -5.55
C PRO A 55 36.46 6.88 -5.90
N VAL A 56 37.26 6.17 -5.08
CA VAL A 56 37.22 4.71 -5.07
C VAL A 56 35.84 4.28 -4.57
N LEU A 57 35.09 3.57 -5.41
CA LEU A 57 33.79 3.01 -5.06
C LEU A 57 33.99 1.63 -4.44
N ASP A 58 33.51 1.47 -3.21
CA ASP A 58 33.52 0.21 -2.48
C ASP A 58 32.22 -0.55 -2.76
N ILE A 59 31.97 -0.80 -4.05
CA ILE A 59 30.78 -1.48 -4.56
C ILE A 59 31.25 -2.77 -5.25
N PRO A 60 30.85 -3.96 -4.81
CA PRO A 60 31.18 -5.20 -5.49
C PRO A 60 30.61 -5.26 -6.91
N VAL A 61 31.38 -5.81 -7.85
CA VAL A 61 30.88 -6.05 -9.22
C VAL A 61 29.75 -7.07 -9.18
N GLY A 62 28.61 -6.71 -9.77
CA GLY A 62 27.38 -7.51 -9.76
C GLY A 62 26.32 -7.00 -8.78
N ASP A 63 26.66 -6.06 -7.90
CA ASP A 63 25.72 -5.53 -6.92
C ASP A 63 24.82 -4.43 -7.50
N GLU A 64 23.60 -4.34 -6.95
CA GLU A 64 22.60 -3.36 -7.35
C GLU A 64 22.86 -2.01 -6.66
N VAL A 65 22.79 -0.93 -7.44
CA VAL A 65 22.94 0.46 -7.03
C VAL A 65 21.69 1.21 -7.45
N SER A 66 21.11 1.97 -6.52
CA SER A 66 19.95 2.81 -6.81
C SER A 66 20.43 4.20 -7.23
N ALA A 67 19.77 4.75 -8.24
CA ALA A 67 20.00 6.11 -8.73
C ALA A 67 18.76 6.98 -8.45
N TYR A 68 18.99 8.21 -8.00
CA TYR A 68 17.95 9.21 -7.74
C TYR A 68 18.27 10.50 -8.49
N PHE A 69 17.28 11.08 -9.15
CA PHE A 69 17.46 12.30 -9.95
C PHE A 69 16.14 13.04 -10.13
N ARG A 70 16.21 14.30 -10.57
CA ARG A 70 15.02 15.12 -10.87
C ARG A 70 15.00 15.58 -12.31
N ILE A 71 13.86 15.42 -12.96
CA ILE A 71 13.54 16.02 -14.26
C ILE A 71 12.30 16.88 -14.06
N HIS A 72 12.41 18.17 -14.40
CA HIS A 72 11.33 19.16 -14.26
C HIS A 72 10.64 19.12 -12.87
N GLY A 73 11.44 19.05 -11.79
CA GLY A 73 10.96 19.02 -10.41
C GLY A 73 10.45 17.66 -9.91
N THR A 74 10.21 16.68 -10.80
CA THR A 74 9.74 15.34 -10.43
C THR A 74 10.90 14.46 -10.00
N LEU A 75 10.85 13.92 -8.78
CA LEU A 75 11.83 12.94 -8.29
C LEU A 75 11.59 11.58 -8.96
N MET A 76 12.64 11.04 -9.55
CA MET A 76 12.64 9.76 -10.24
C MET A 76 13.77 8.87 -9.70
N THR A 77 13.60 7.56 -9.88
CA THR A 77 14.61 6.57 -9.50
C THR A 77 14.66 5.41 -10.48
N PHE A 78 15.82 4.77 -10.55
CA PHE A 78 16.00 3.47 -11.18
C PHE A 78 17.10 2.69 -10.46
N ASP A 79 17.08 1.38 -10.62
CA ASP A 79 18.11 0.49 -10.11
C ASP A 79 18.97 -0.03 -11.26
N MET A 80 20.27 -0.16 -11.03
CA MET A 80 21.26 -0.63 -11.99
C MET A 80 22.28 -1.55 -11.31
N VAL A 81 22.99 -2.36 -12.08
CA VAL A 81 24.03 -3.25 -11.56
C VAL A 81 25.40 -2.61 -11.78
N TYR A 82 26.24 -2.55 -10.75
CA TYR A 82 27.61 -2.10 -10.87
C TYR A 82 28.46 -3.14 -11.62
N LEU A 83 29.06 -2.74 -12.74
CA LEU A 83 29.85 -3.61 -13.62
C LEU A 83 31.36 -3.36 -13.49
N GLY A 84 31.77 -2.36 -12.69
CA GLY A 84 33.16 -2.01 -12.47
C GLY A 84 33.48 -0.58 -12.92
N ARG A 85 34.75 -0.37 -13.28
CA ARG A 85 35.28 0.92 -13.74
C ARG A 85 36.06 0.73 -15.04
N GLU A 86 35.85 1.62 -15.99
CA GLU A 86 36.63 1.72 -17.23
C GLU A 86 37.20 3.15 -17.26
N ASP A 87 38.53 3.26 -17.12
CA ASP A 87 39.24 4.53 -16.90
C ASP A 87 38.66 5.32 -15.69
N ASP A 88 38.26 6.57 -15.89
CA ASP A 88 37.63 7.41 -14.86
C ASP A 88 36.11 7.22 -14.75
N LEU A 89 35.52 6.36 -15.58
CA LEU A 89 34.07 6.16 -15.66
C LEU A 89 33.62 4.91 -14.92
N VAL A 90 32.56 5.08 -14.15
CA VAL A 90 31.83 3.99 -13.49
C VAL A 90 30.91 3.34 -14.51
N VAL A 91 31.01 2.03 -14.65
CA VAL A 91 30.24 1.25 -15.61
C VAL A 91 29.13 0.51 -14.89
N THR A 92 27.90 0.65 -15.38
CA THR A 92 26.72 -0.03 -14.84
C THR A 92 25.86 -0.64 -15.94
N SER A 93 24.92 -1.51 -15.57
CA SER A 93 23.89 -1.97 -16.50
C SER A 93 22.88 -0.87 -16.80
N ILE A 94 22.19 -0.99 -17.94
CA ILE A 94 21.00 -0.16 -18.19
C ILE A 94 19.86 -0.64 -17.27
N PRO A 95 19.17 0.29 -16.59
CA PRO A 95 18.07 -0.08 -15.70
C PRO A 95 16.92 -0.75 -16.46
N GLU A 96 16.29 -1.75 -15.84
CA GLU A 96 15.13 -2.42 -16.42
C GLU A 96 13.93 -1.45 -16.56
N GLY A 97 13.75 -0.57 -15.58
CA GLY A 97 12.69 0.44 -15.55
C GLY A 97 13.13 1.73 -14.86
N VAL A 98 12.45 2.83 -15.18
CA VAL A 98 12.54 4.12 -14.47
C VAL A 98 11.19 4.40 -13.85
N TYR A 99 11.20 4.88 -12.61
CA TYR A 99 10.02 5.07 -11.78
C TYR A 99 9.89 6.53 -11.38
N ARG A 100 8.68 7.09 -11.50
CA ARG A 100 8.33 8.46 -11.04
C ARG A 100 7.34 8.42 -9.88
N ASP A 101 7.08 9.59 -9.28
CA ASP A 101 6.07 9.79 -8.23
C ASP A 101 6.34 8.89 -7.01
N LEU A 102 7.52 9.06 -6.41
CA LEU A 102 7.87 8.39 -5.17
C LEU A 102 6.89 8.84 -4.06
N GLN A 103 5.79 8.10 -3.88
CA GLN A 103 4.82 8.27 -2.78
C GLN A 103 5.42 7.93 -1.40
N ARG A 104 6.74 7.94 -1.25
CA ARG A 104 7.46 7.43 -0.09
C ARG A 104 8.20 8.58 0.56
N GLU A 105 7.98 8.74 1.85
CA GLU A 105 8.63 9.74 2.69
C GLU A 105 10.12 9.44 2.93
N PHE A 106 10.51 8.16 2.89
CA PHE A 106 11.88 7.72 3.14
C PHE A 106 12.35 6.69 2.11
N GLU A 107 13.64 6.79 1.77
CA GLU A 107 14.36 5.82 0.94
C GLU A 107 14.45 4.46 1.65
N ARG A 108 14.47 3.39 0.87
CA ARG A 108 14.58 2.02 1.38
C ARG A 108 16.00 1.53 1.21
N VAL A 109 16.57 1.01 2.29
CA VAL A 109 17.83 0.28 2.26
C VAL A 109 17.50 -1.19 2.00
N ARG A 110 17.98 -1.71 0.87
CA ARG A 110 17.85 -3.14 0.53
C ARG A 110 18.92 -3.94 1.26
N HIS A 111 18.57 -5.16 1.68
CA HIS A 111 19.49 -6.13 2.29
C HIS A 111 20.49 -5.52 3.29
N PRO A 112 20.01 -4.82 4.33
CA PRO A 112 20.90 -4.15 5.27
C PRO A 112 21.79 -5.16 6.03
N GLU A 113 23.10 -5.16 5.79
CA GLU A 113 24.04 -6.11 6.42
C GLU A 113 24.17 -5.92 7.94
N ASN A 114 23.92 -4.70 8.43
CA ASN A 114 24.00 -4.29 9.83
C ASN A 114 22.66 -4.32 10.57
N VAL A 115 21.58 -4.79 9.93
CA VAL A 115 20.23 -4.85 10.51
C VAL A 115 19.78 -6.30 10.48
N ARG A 116 19.45 -6.84 11.66
CA ARG A 116 18.82 -8.15 11.78
C ARG A 116 17.43 -7.97 12.35
N LEU A 117 16.45 -8.65 11.75
CA LEU A 117 15.11 -8.70 12.32
C LEU A 117 15.06 -9.87 13.31
N LEU A 118 15.37 -9.59 14.57
CA LEU A 118 15.11 -10.50 15.68
C LEU A 118 13.83 -10.04 16.36
N PHE A 119 12.69 -10.55 15.90
CA PHE A 119 11.41 -10.11 16.43
C PHE A 119 10.73 -11.21 17.21
N THR A 120 10.30 -10.82 18.39
CA THR A 120 9.22 -11.48 19.10
C THR A 120 7.97 -10.67 18.81
N VAL A 121 7.05 -11.25 18.04
CA VAL A 121 5.74 -10.65 17.79
C VAL A 121 4.92 -10.81 19.05
N ARG A 122 4.54 -9.70 19.68
CA ARG A 122 3.51 -9.67 20.71
C ARG A 122 2.27 -9.04 20.10
N GLY A 123 1.25 -9.85 19.88
CA GLY A 123 0.05 -9.42 19.17
C GLY A 123 -1.21 -10.15 19.60
N GLU A 124 -2.33 -9.53 19.26
CA GLU A 124 -3.64 -10.17 19.35
C GLU A 124 -3.92 -10.92 18.04
N ARG A 125 -3.96 -12.25 18.12
CA ARG A 125 -4.40 -13.10 17.01
C ARG A 125 -5.90 -13.31 17.11
N TYR A 126 -6.60 -12.97 16.04
CA TYR A 126 -8.02 -13.24 15.89
C TYR A 126 -8.20 -14.40 14.93
N VAL A 127 -8.69 -15.54 15.44
CA VAL A 127 -9.15 -16.67 14.62
C VAL A 127 -10.66 -16.60 14.60
N LEU A 128 -11.20 -16.00 13.55
CA LEU A 128 -12.63 -15.77 13.43
C LEU A 128 -13.21 -16.63 12.32
N ASN A 129 -14.41 -17.15 12.54
CA ASN A 129 -15.16 -17.87 11.52
C ASN A 129 -15.98 -16.88 10.67
N PHE A 130 -15.28 -15.96 9.99
CA PHE A 130 -15.86 -15.00 9.03
C PHE A 130 -15.15 -15.14 7.68
N PRO A 131 -15.79 -14.75 6.57
CA PRO A 131 -15.11 -14.64 5.28
C PRO A 131 -13.89 -13.73 5.35
N SER A 132 -12.78 -14.15 4.74
CA SER A 132 -11.56 -13.33 4.63
C SER A 132 -11.37 -12.82 3.21
N VAL A 133 -10.94 -11.57 3.08
CA VAL A 133 -10.65 -10.94 1.79
C VAL A 133 -9.55 -11.72 1.07
N LYS A 134 -9.77 -12.06 -0.20
CA LYS A 134 -8.77 -12.79 -1.01
C LYS A 134 -7.61 -11.86 -1.38
N LYS A 135 -6.41 -12.44 -1.55
CA LYS A 135 -5.14 -11.74 -1.83
C LYS A 135 -5.33 -10.58 -2.83
N GLY A 136 -4.91 -9.37 -2.44
CA GLY A 136 -4.91 -8.18 -3.30
C GLY A 136 -6.12 -7.25 -3.16
N GLY A 137 -7.14 -7.61 -2.37
CA GLY A 137 -8.34 -6.79 -2.11
C GLY A 137 -8.25 -5.83 -0.91
N ALA A 138 -7.06 -5.48 -0.44
CA ALA A 138 -6.88 -4.76 0.81
C ALA A 138 -7.42 -3.33 0.74
N GLY A 139 -8.64 -3.13 1.26
CA GLY A 139 -9.19 -1.81 1.53
C GLY A 139 -8.44 -1.13 2.67
N THR A 140 -8.30 0.19 2.59
CA THR A 140 -7.68 1.02 3.64
C THR A 140 -8.30 0.73 5.02
N PRO A 141 -7.51 0.58 6.11
CA PRO A 141 -8.07 0.30 7.41
C PRO A 141 -9.05 1.40 7.84
N PRO A 142 -10.14 1.04 8.53
CA PRO A 142 -11.13 2.00 8.99
C PRO A 142 -10.51 3.02 9.93
N VAL A 143 -10.49 4.29 9.52
CA VAL A 143 -10.19 5.41 10.42
C VAL A 143 -11.46 5.69 11.23
N VAL A 144 -11.36 5.60 12.56
CA VAL A 144 -12.47 5.94 13.45
C VAL A 144 -12.72 7.44 13.31
N SER A 145 -13.90 7.80 12.83
CA SER A 145 -14.35 9.18 12.69
C SER A 145 -14.84 9.70 14.05
N PRO A 146 -14.56 10.96 14.42
CA PRO A 146 -15.15 11.58 15.61
C PRO A 146 -16.69 11.69 15.54
N SER A 147 -17.26 11.52 14.34
CA SER A 147 -18.69 11.68 14.06
C SER A 147 -19.60 10.61 14.68
N PHE A 148 -19.03 9.54 15.25
CA PHE A 148 -19.79 8.45 15.85
C PHE A 148 -19.36 8.19 17.29
N ASP A 149 -20.33 8.18 18.21
CA ASP A 149 -20.11 7.70 19.56
C ASP A 149 -20.04 6.16 19.56
N ALA A 150 -18.83 5.63 19.47
CA ALA A 150 -18.58 4.19 19.49
C ALA A 150 -18.74 3.57 20.90
N ALA A 151 -19.00 4.36 21.95
CA ALA A 151 -19.07 3.89 23.33
C ALA A 151 -20.29 3.00 23.62
N THR A 152 -21.34 3.07 22.79
CA THR A 152 -22.47 2.13 22.86
C THR A 152 -22.93 1.71 21.48
N ILE A 153 -22.88 0.40 21.20
CA ILE A 153 -23.37 -0.21 19.94
C ILE A 153 -24.81 0.22 19.67
N SER A 154 -25.67 0.26 20.69
CA SER A 154 -27.08 0.63 20.53
C SER A 154 -27.29 2.06 20.03
N ALA A 155 -26.52 3.03 20.51
CA ALA A 155 -26.60 4.41 20.00
C ALA A 155 -26.14 4.47 18.54
N LEU A 156 -25.00 3.85 18.23
CA LEU A 156 -24.44 3.77 16.89
C LEU A 156 -25.45 3.20 15.86
N LEU A 157 -26.11 2.10 16.21
CA LEU A 157 -27.14 1.47 15.37
C LEU A 157 -28.37 2.37 15.19
N ASN A 158 -28.78 3.10 16.24
CA ASN A 158 -29.93 4.00 16.16
C ASN A 158 -29.65 5.22 15.30
N ASP A 159 -28.46 5.81 15.41
CA ASP A 159 -28.04 6.94 14.58
C ASP A 159 -27.94 6.56 13.10
N PHE A 160 -27.41 5.36 12.83
CA PHE A 160 -27.44 4.79 11.49
C PHE A 160 -28.85 4.64 10.93
N ARG A 161 -29.77 4.04 11.68
CA ARG A 161 -31.16 3.86 11.23
C ARG A 161 -31.83 5.20 10.91
N LYS A 162 -31.65 6.21 11.78
CA LYS A 162 -32.21 7.56 11.58
C LYS A 162 -31.65 8.19 10.30
N LYS A 163 -30.33 8.18 10.12
CA LYS A 163 -29.68 8.81 8.98
C LYS A 163 -29.96 8.05 7.67
N ALA A 164 -29.93 6.72 7.70
CA ALA A 164 -30.20 5.88 6.55
C ALA A 164 -31.62 6.09 6.01
N ALA A 165 -32.61 6.36 6.87
CA ALA A 165 -33.97 6.65 6.45
C ALA A 165 -34.08 7.91 5.57
N GLU A 166 -33.15 8.87 5.66
CA GLU A 166 -33.13 10.06 4.82
C GLU A 166 -32.87 9.71 3.35
N PHE A 167 -31.96 8.77 3.08
CA PHE A 167 -31.51 8.46 1.71
C PHE A 167 -31.85 7.07 1.19
N SER A 168 -32.30 6.14 2.02
CA SER A 168 -32.66 4.77 1.62
C SER A 168 -34.13 4.44 1.87
N THR A 169 -34.77 3.70 0.96
CA THR A 169 -36.06 3.07 1.19
C THR A 169 -35.94 1.81 2.03
N GLU A 170 -34.80 1.13 1.94
CA GLU A 170 -34.48 -0.04 2.74
C GLU A 170 -33.06 0.10 3.26
N SER A 171 -32.85 -0.18 4.55
CA SER A 171 -31.52 -0.26 5.16
C SER A 171 -31.44 -1.46 6.09
N LYS A 172 -30.35 -2.24 5.96
CA LYS A 172 -30.08 -3.41 6.79
C LYS A 172 -28.61 -3.46 7.16
N ILE A 173 -28.33 -4.05 8.31
CA ILE A 173 -26.99 -4.47 8.71
C ILE A 173 -27.05 -5.99 8.81
N VAL A 174 -26.23 -6.67 8.01
CA VAL A 174 -26.22 -8.12 7.92
C VAL A 174 -24.87 -8.62 8.42
N MET A 175 -24.88 -9.48 9.44
CA MET A 175 -23.67 -10.06 10.01
C MET A 175 -23.45 -11.48 9.47
N PHE A 176 -22.21 -11.85 9.18
CA PHE A 176 -21.85 -13.21 8.72
C PHE A 176 -21.59 -14.19 9.88
N LYS A 177 -22.15 -13.94 11.06
CA LYS A 177 -21.97 -14.82 12.22
C LYS A 177 -22.66 -16.15 11.94
N GLU A 178 -21.87 -17.21 11.77
CA GLU A 178 -22.33 -18.59 11.50
C GLU A 178 -23.00 -18.77 10.12
N ARG A 179 -22.84 -17.81 9.21
CA ARG A 179 -23.40 -17.87 7.85
C ARG A 179 -22.34 -17.56 6.81
N THR A 180 -22.35 -18.31 5.71
CA THR A 180 -21.52 -18.04 4.53
C THR A 180 -22.22 -17.11 3.54
N PRO A 181 -21.46 -16.38 2.70
CA PRO A 181 -22.01 -15.57 1.61
C PRO A 181 -22.88 -16.40 0.64
N GLU A 182 -24.13 -15.98 0.42
CA GLU A 182 -25.11 -16.72 -0.39
C GLU A 182 -25.25 -16.13 -1.79
N SER A 183 -25.43 -14.81 -1.88
CA SER A 183 -25.63 -14.10 -3.16
C SER A 183 -24.32 -13.80 -3.90
N GLU A 184 -24.42 -13.48 -5.19
CA GLU A 184 -23.25 -13.10 -5.98
C GLU A 184 -22.64 -11.79 -5.45
N GLU A 185 -23.49 -10.84 -5.05
CA GLU A 185 -23.10 -9.58 -4.43
C GLU A 185 -22.36 -9.80 -3.10
N GLU A 186 -22.87 -10.69 -2.24
CA GLU A 186 -22.20 -11.04 -0.98
C GLU A 186 -20.83 -11.67 -1.22
N ARG A 187 -20.73 -12.60 -2.18
CA ARG A 187 -19.44 -13.22 -2.53
C ARG A 187 -18.44 -12.19 -3.07
N ILE A 188 -18.90 -11.26 -3.91
CA ILE A 188 -18.06 -10.19 -4.44
C ILE A 188 -17.53 -9.30 -3.30
N ILE A 189 -18.38 -8.80 -2.41
CA ILE A 189 -17.92 -7.92 -1.32
C ILE A 189 -17.05 -8.66 -0.30
N THR A 190 -17.28 -9.96 -0.07
CA THR A 190 -16.46 -10.74 0.85
C THR A 190 -15.09 -11.08 0.28
N ASP A 191 -15.05 -11.47 -1.01
CA ASP A 191 -13.80 -11.82 -1.66
C ASP A 191 -12.93 -10.58 -1.92
N THR A 192 -13.55 -9.44 -2.21
CA THR A 192 -12.83 -8.20 -2.58
C THR A 192 -12.62 -7.23 -1.43
N GLY A 193 -13.44 -7.28 -0.37
CA GLY A 193 -13.44 -6.28 0.70
C GLY A 193 -13.88 -4.87 0.26
N LYS A 194 -14.44 -4.73 -0.96
CA LYS A 194 -14.78 -3.44 -1.57
C LYS A 194 -16.28 -3.17 -1.53
N VAL A 195 -16.62 -1.88 -1.50
CA VAL A 195 -18.00 -1.39 -1.51
C VAL A 195 -18.57 -1.54 -2.93
N LEU A 196 -19.69 -2.24 -3.05
CA LEU A 196 -20.39 -2.46 -4.31
C LEU A 196 -21.60 -1.53 -4.43
N LEU A 197 -21.66 -0.73 -5.50
CA LEU A 197 -22.74 0.21 -5.79
C LEU A 197 -23.40 -0.09 -7.15
N TYR A 198 -24.72 -0.21 -7.16
CA TYR A 198 -25.56 -0.38 -8.35
C TYR A 198 -26.53 0.80 -8.54
N PRO A 199 -27.00 1.04 -9.78
CA PRO A 199 -26.47 0.52 -11.04
C PRO A 199 -25.11 1.14 -11.36
N GLN A 200 -24.22 0.34 -11.96
CA GLN A 200 -22.89 0.78 -12.39
C GLN A 200 -22.89 1.73 -13.59
N SER A 201 -24.08 2.14 -14.07
CA SER A 201 -24.26 2.94 -15.28
C SER A 201 -24.69 4.39 -15.02
N TYR A 202 -25.01 4.78 -13.78
CA TYR A 202 -25.41 6.17 -13.45
C TYR A 202 -24.18 6.99 -13.05
N ILE A 203 -23.22 7.12 -13.98
CA ILE A 203 -22.29 8.26 -14.13
C ILE A 203 -21.32 8.57 -12.96
N TYR A 204 -21.25 7.75 -11.90
CA TYR A 204 -20.18 7.88 -10.90
C TYR A 204 -19.23 6.68 -10.80
N THR A 205 -19.58 5.50 -11.30
CA THR A 205 -18.63 4.38 -11.48
C THR A 205 -17.97 4.47 -12.86
N SER A 206 -17.19 5.52 -13.10
CA SER A 206 -16.21 5.50 -14.20
C SER A 206 -15.24 4.34 -13.96
N ALA A 207 -14.50 3.92 -15.00
CA ALA A 207 -13.40 2.96 -14.87
C ALA A 207 -12.32 3.37 -13.83
N ASN A 208 -12.45 4.55 -13.21
CA ASN A 208 -11.51 5.16 -12.28
C ASN A 208 -12.15 5.61 -10.95
N ILE A 209 -13.37 5.21 -10.59
CA ILE A 209 -14.00 5.70 -9.33
C ILE A 209 -13.18 5.33 -8.09
N ASP A 210 -12.58 4.15 -8.10
CA ASP A 210 -11.64 3.65 -7.12
C ASP A 210 -10.36 4.49 -7.05
N ARG A 211 -10.02 5.20 -8.14
CA ARG A 211 -8.91 6.17 -8.19
C ARG A 211 -9.32 7.57 -7.73
N LEU A 212 -10.58 7.96 -7.94
CA LEU A 212 -11.11 9.26 -7.52
C LEU A 212 -11.39 9.31 -6.02
N TYR A 213 -11.83 8.20 -5.45
CA TYR A 213 -12.14 8.07 -4.02
C TYR A 213 -11.49 6.80 -3.45
N PRO A 214 -10.15 6.71 -3.45
CA PRO A 214 -9.43 5.52 -2.97
C PRO A 214 -9.75 5.18 -1.51
N GLN A 215 -10.07 6.18 -0.70
CA GLN A 215 -10.45 6.01 0.70
C GLN A 215 -11.78 5.29 0.90
N LEU A 216 -12.67 5.27 -0.10
CA LEU A 216 -14.00 4.65 0.00
C LEU A 216 -14.01 3.18 -0.44
N ASN A 217 -12.89 2.66 -0.93
CA ASN A 217 -12.74 1.27 -1.39
C ASN A 217 -13.87 0.82 -2.33
N LEU A 218 -14.30 1.69 -3.25
CA LEU A 218 -15.40 1.40 -4.17
C LEU A 218 -14.96 0.38 -5.22
N LEU A 219 -15.88 -0.51 -5.60
CA LEU A 219 -15.65 -1.53 -6.61
C LEU A 219 -15.98 -0.99 -8.01
N SER A 220 -14.97 -0.87 -8.86
CA SER A 220 -15.12 -0.47 -10.26
C SER A 220 -15.59 -1.64 -11.15
N ILE A 221 -16.14 -1.32 -12.32
CA ILE A 221 -16.55 -2.33 -13.31
C ILE A 221 -15.35 -3.21 -13.71
N ASP A 222 -14.19 -2.60 -13.92
CA ASP A 222 -12.97 -3.32 -14.27
C ASP A 222 -12.54 -4.27 -13.13
N ALA A 223 -12.68 -3.86 -11.87
CA ALA A 223 -12.42 -4.73 -10.73
C ALA A 223 -13.37 -5.94 -10.68
N ILE A 224 -14.63 -5.79 -11.08
CA ILE A 224 -15.59 -6.91 -11.16
C ILE A 224 -15.26 -7.85 -12.30
N LEU A 225 -14.87 -7.32 -13.46
CA LEU A 225 -14.41 -8.14 -14.59
C LEU A 225 -13.14 -8.92 -14.23
N LEU A 226 -12.20 -8.29 -13.52
CA LEU A 226 -11.01 -8.96 -12.99
C LEU A 226 -11.37 -10.04 -11.99
N TYR A 227 -12.29 -9.75 -11.05
CA TYR A 227 -12.80 -10.75 -10.11
C TYR A 227 -13.36 -11.99 -10.83
N PHE A 228 -14.21 -11.81 -11.84
CA PHE A 228 -14.74 -12.95 -12.60
C PHE A 228 -13.65 -13.70 -13.38
N ARG A 229 -12.70 -12.99 -13.98
CA ARG A 229 -11.56 -13.60 -14.68
C ARG A 229 -10.73 -14.45 -13.73
N ASP A 230 -10.48 -13.98 -12.52
CA ASP A 230 -9.68 -14.69 -11.51
C ASP A 230 -10.41 -15.96 -10.99
N GLN A 231 -11.73 -16.06 -11.22
CA GLN A 231 -12.54 -17.27 -11.00
C GLN A 231 -12.62 -18.17 -12.25
N GLY A 232 -11.84 -17.88 -13.30
CA GLY A 232 -11.83 -18.62 -14.57
C GLY A 232 -13.01 -18.31 -15.50
N VAL A 233 -13.79 -17.26 -15.23
CA VAL A 233 -14.91 -16.86 -16.08
C VAL A 233 -14.43 -16.05 -17.28
N SER A 234 -14.89 -16.38 -18.48
CA SER A 234 -14.56 -15.62 -19.69
C SER A 234 -15.07 -14.18 -19.60
N ARG A 235 -14.37 -13.24 -20.25
CA ARG A 235 -14.79 -11.82 -20.26
C ARG A 235 -16.21 -11.64 -20.83
N SER A 236 -16.57 -12.39 -21.86
CA SER A 236 -17.91 -12.36 -22.46
C SER A 236 -18.99 -12.82 -21.49
N ASP A 237 -18.74 -13.89 -20.74
CA ASP A 237 -19.68 -14.40 -19.75
C ASP A 237 -19.80 -13.46 -18.54
N ALA A 238 -18.70 -12.87 -18.09
CA ALA A 238 -18.69 -11.87 -17.02
C ALA A 238 -19.55 -10.64 -17.39
N VAL A 239 -19.39 -10.12 -18.62
CA VAL A 239 -20.22 -9.01 -19.12
C VAL A 239 -21.69 -9.41 -19.20
N ARG A 240 -22.00 -10.64 -19.62
CA ARG A 240 -23.38 -11.15 -19.65
C ARG A 240 -23.98 -11.17 -18.24
N ARG A 241 -23.28 -11.72 -17.24
CA ARG A 241 -23.74 -11.75 -15.84
C ARG A 241 -24.01 -10.36 -15.27
N ILE A 242 -23.11 -9.41 -15.51
CA ILE A 242 -23.31 -8.01 -15.07
C ILE A 242 -24.58 -7.43 -15.70
N ARG A 243 -24.83 -7.68 -17.00
CA ARG A 243 -26.06 -7.22 -17.67
C ARG A 243 -27.32 -7.86 -17.10
N GLU A 244 -27.30 -9.17 -16.88
CA GLU A 244 -28.41 -9.91 -16.26
C GLU A 244 -28.71 -9.38 -14.86
N LEU A 245 -27.68 -9.11 -14.06
CA LEU A 245 -27.81 -8.51 -12.75
C LEU A 245 -28.46 -7.12 -12.82
N VAL A 246 -27.97 -6.24 -13.70
CA VAL A 246 -28.55 -4.90 -13.89
C VAL A 246 -30.01 -4.99 -14.36
N ALA A 247 -30.35 -5.94 -15.23
CA ALA A 247 -31.72 -6.15 -15.69
C ALA A 247 -32.64 -6.55 -14.52
N ARG A 248 -32.23 -7.52 -13.68
CA ARG A 248 -32.99 -7.93 -12.48
C ARG A 248 -33.25 -6.76 -11.54
N LYS A 249 -32.25 -5.90 -11.28
CA LYS A 249 -32.42 -4.74 -10.40
C LYS A 249 -33.39 -3.70 -10.98
N ARG A 250 -33.38 -3.51 -12.31
CA ARG A 250 -34.36 -2.65 -13.00
C ARG A 250 -35.78 -3.19 -12.87
N GLU A 251 -35.99 -4.49 -13.04
CA GLU A 251 -37.30 -5.14 -12.84
C GLU A 251 -37.81 -4.95 -11.41
N GLN A 252 -36.91 -4.96 -10.42
CA GLN A 252 -37.21 -4.70 -9.01
C GLN A 252 -37.46 -3.22 -8.68
N LYS A 253 -37.45 -2.32 -9.68
CA LYS A 253 -37.58 -0.86 -9.50
C LYS A 253 -36.53 -0.26 -8.54
N ILE A 254 -35.36 -0.89 -8.46
CA ILE A 254 -34.24 -0.39 -7.68
C ILE A 254 -33.59 0.76 -8.46
N GLY A 255 -33.58 1.94 -7.85
CA GLY A 255 -32.91 3.13 -8.38
C GLY A 255 -31.41 3.10 -8.11
N GLN A 256 -31.04 2.81 -6.85
CA GLN A 256 -29.67 2.51 -6.44
C GLN A 256 -29.65 1.47 -5.31
N GLU A 257 -28.56 0.72 -5.24
CA GLU A 257 -28.34 -0.31 -4.23
C GLU A 257 -26.86 -0.35 -3.83
N LEU A 258 -26.59 -0.42 -2.53
CA LEU A 258 -25.25 -0.38 -1.95
C LEU A 258 -25.04 -1.60 -1.05
N PHE A 259 -23.89 -2.26 -1.22
CA PHE A 259 -23.35 -3.23 -0.28
C PHE A 259 -21.99 -2.72 0.20
N ALA A 260 -21.91 -2.28 1.46
CA ALA A 260 -20.67 -1.81 2.07
C ALA A 260 -20.17 -2.83 3.10
N PRO A 261 -19.02 -3.50 2.86
CA PRO A 261 -18.49 -4.49 3.79
C PRO A 261 -18.06 -3.84 5.10
N ILE A 262 -18.36 -4.51 6.21
CA ILE A 262 -17.86 -4.18 7.54
C ILE A 262 -16.58 -5.01 7.72
N LEU A 263 -15.44 -4.34 7.71
CA LEU A 263 -14.12 -4.96 7.78
C LEU A 263 -13.57 -4.96 9.21
N PHE A 264 -13.05 -6.10 9.64
CA PHE A 264 -12.25 -6.25 10.84
C PHE A 264 -10.95 -6.97 10.49
N TYR A 265 -9.84 -6.23 10.39
CA TYR A 265 -8.60 -6.72 9.77
C TYR A 265 -8.84 -7.22 8.34
N GLU A 266 -8.54 -8.48 8.06
CA GLU A 266 -8.82 -9.13 6.77
C GLU A 266 -10.20 -9.78 6.70
N TYR A 267 -10.98 -9.76 7.78
CA TYR A 267 -12.29 -10.41 7.86
C TYR A 267 -13.41 -9.46 7.45
N VAL A 268 -14.33 -9.95 6.62
CA VAL A 268 -15.63 -9.31 6.36
C VAL A 268 -16.64 -9.86 7.36
N ILE A 269 -16.84 -9.13 8.47
CA ILE A 269 -17.69 -9.59 9.58
C ILE A 269 -19.19 -9.43 9.28
N GLY A 270 -19.52 -8.62 8.28
CA GLY A 270 -20.87 -8.31 7.84
C GLY A 270 -20.84 -7.26 6.73
N TYR A 271 -22.01 -6.71 6.40
CA TYR A 271 -22.15 -5.60 5.47
C TYR A 271 -23.36 -4.74 5.81
N VAL A 272 -23.27 -3.47 5.42
CA VAL A 272 -24.40 -2.55 5.35
C VAL A 272 -25.03 -2.66 3.97
N TYR A 273 -26.34 -2.83 3.95
CA TYR A 273 -27.16 -2.89 2.75
C TYR A 273 -28.08 -1.69 2.69
N LEU A 274 -28.07 -0.94 1.59
CA LEU A 274 -28.98 0.17 1.35
C LEU A 274 -29.63 0.04 -0.04
N VAL A 275 -30.92 0.34 -0.13
CA VAL A 275 -31.65 0.47 -1.39
C VAL A 275 -32.35 1.82 -1.44
N SER A 276 -32.34 2.44 -2.61
CA SER A 276 -33.18 3.59 -2.97
C SER A 276 -33.99 3.20 -4.20
N THR A 277 -35.32 3.18 -4.10
CA THR A 277 -36.17 2.89 -5.26
C THR A 277 -36.18 4.05 -6.25
N VAL A 278 -36.58 3.75 -7.50
CA VAL A 278 -36.78 4.78 -8.54
C VAL A 278 -37.77 5.87 -8.09
N GLU A 279 -38.70 5.55 -7.19
CA GLU A 279 -39.69 6.48 -6.63
C GLU A 279 -39.07 7.46 -5.63
N LYS A 280 -38.16 6.99 -4.76
CA LYS A 280 -37.47 7.85 -3.78
C LYS A 280 -36.55 8.86 -4.46
N ARG A 281 -36.03 8.54 -5.66
CA ARG A 281 -35.18 9.41 -6.50
C ARG A 281 -33.91 9.95 -5.81
N VAL A 282 -33.51 9.37 -4.68
CA VAL A 282 -32.27 9.72 -3.99
C VAL A 282 -31.10 8.99 -4.61
N ARG A 283 -30.02 9.72 -4.86
CA ARG A 283 -28.73 9.17 -5.27
C ARG A 283 -27.76 9.17 -4.08
N TYR A 284 -27.03 8.09 -3.91
CA TYR A 284 -25.87 7.91 -3.06
C TYR A 284 -24.70 8.65 -3.69
N ASP A 285 -24.60 9.92 -3.33
CA ASP A 285 -23.46 10.76 -3.62
C ASP A 285 -22.28 10.44 -2.68
N ARG A 286 -21.19 11.19 -2.84
CA ARG A 286 -20.00 11.06 -2.01
C ARG A 286 -20.30 11.13 -0.51
N ARG A 287 -21.24 11.99 -0.08
CA ARG A 287 -21.55 12.19 1.34
C ARG A 287 -22.20 10.96 1.93
N VAL A 288 -23.11 10.31 1.19
CA VAL A 288 -23.72 9.05 1.62
C VAL A 288 -22.66 7.95 1.72
N LEU A 289 -21.77 7.86 0.73
CA LEU A 289 -20.72 6.84 0.71
C LEU A 289 -19.70 7.02 1.85
N GLU A 290 -19.26 8.26 2.10
CA GLU A 290 -18.38 8.60 3.24
C GLU A 290 -19.05 8.25 4.57
N TYR A 291 -20.33 8.63 4.73
CA TYR A 291 -21.09 8.30 5.94
C TYR A 291 -21.16 6.78 6.19
N VAL A 292 -21.51 5.99 5.17
CA VAL A 292 -21.62 4.53 5.30
C VAL A 292 -20.25 3.91 5.59
N HIS A 293 -19.20 4.40 4.94
CA HIS A 293 -17.83 3.95 5.18
C HIS A 293 -17.39 4.21 6.63
N GLU A 294 -17.61 5.43 7.14
CA GLU A 294 -17.32 5.79 8.53
C GLU A 294 -18.17 4.99 9.54
N PHE A 295 -19.43 4.70 9.20
CA PHE A 295 -20.28 3.86 10.04
C PHE A 295 -19.74 2.42 10.12
N CYS A 296 -19.36 1.81 8.97
CA CYS A 296 -18.80 0.46 8.94
C CYS A 296 -17.52 0.37 9.79
N ALA A 297 -16.66 1.37 9.67
CA ALA A 297 -15.46 1.54 10.48
C ALA A 297 -15.77 1.59 11.99
N SER A 298 -16.70 2.47 12.37
CA SER A 298 -17.08 2.70 13.76
C SER A 298 -17.77 1.47 14.37
N LEU A 299 -18.57 0.74 13.58
CA LEU A 299 -19.23 -0.48 14.03
C LEU A 299 -18.22 -1.59 14.28
N ALA A 300 -17.25 -1.80 13.38
CA ALA A 300 -16.18 -2.78 13.59
C ALA A 300 -15.37 -2.46 14.86
N TYR A 301 -15.04 -1.18 15.08
CA TYR A 301 -14.34 -0.73 16.28
C TYR A 301 -15.17 -0.93 17.56
N SER A 302 -16.45 -0.53 17.54
CA SER A 302 -17.36 -0.70 18.68
C SER A 302 -17.52 -2.18 19.05
N LEU A 303 -17.69 -3.06 18.05
CA LEU A 303 -17.70 -4.52 18.26
C LEU A 303 -16.41 -5.03 18.93
N LYS A 304 -15.24 -4.51 18.53
CA LYS A 304 -13.95 -4.84 19.15
C LYS A 304 -13.93 -4.47 20.63
N ILE A 305 -14.20 -3.21 20.97
CA ILE A 305 -14.06 -2.73 22.36
C ILE A 305 -15.09 -3.34 23.31
N HIS A 306 -16.23 -3.78 22.79
CA HIS A 306 -17.26 -4.49 23.56
C HIS A 306 -17.07 -6.02 23.58
N GLY A 307 -15.91 -6.52 23.14
CA GLY A 307 -15.54 -7.93 23.30
C GLY A 307 -16.28 -8.90 22.39
N TYR A 308 -16.85 -8.42 21.27
CA TYR A 308 -17.48 -9.29 20.26
C TYR A 308 -16.44 -10.25 19.64
N PHE A 309 -15.20 -9.79 19.49
CA PHE A 309 -14.07 -10.60 19.05
C PHE A 309 -13.22 -10.99 20.25
N LYS A 310 -12.91 -12.29 20.38
CA LYS A 310 -12.04 -12.80 21.44
C LYS A 310 -10.64 -13.04 20.89
N PRO A 311 -9.66 -12.16 21.17
CA PRO A 311 -8.30 -12.39 20.74
C PRO A 311 -7.65 -13.53 21.54
N ARG A 312 -6.74 -14.24 20.91
CA ARG A 312 -5.72 -15.04 21.59
C ARG A 312 -4.42 -14.25 21.57
N LYS A 313 -3.76 -14.10 22.72
CA LYS A 313 -2.41 -13.53 22.75
C LYS A 313 -1.46 -14.55 22.12
N ALA A 314 -0.72 -14.11 21.12
CA ALA A 314 0.36 -14.88 20.53
C ALA A 314 1.67 -14.16 20.85
N GLU A 315 2.62 -14.91 21.42
CA GLU A 315 4.02 -14.51 21.49
C GLU A 315 4.79 -15.47 20.58
N ILE A 316 5.32 -14.95 19.48
CA ILE A 316 6.03 -15.78 18.50
C ILE A 316 7.39 -15.15 18.25
N THR A 317 8.44 -15.92 18.50
CA THR A 317 9.80 -15.52 18.22
C THR A 317 10.24 -16.14 16.90
N TYR A 318 10.70 -15.30 15.97
CA TYR A 318 11.28 -15.75 14.72
C TYR A 318 12.77 -15.43 14.71
N ASP A 319 13.57 -16.46 14.46
CA ASP A 319 15.03 -16.40 14.39
C ASP A 319 15.55 -16.43 12.93
N ARG A 320 14.68 -16.71 11.96
CA ARG A 320 15.02 -16.92 10.53
C ARG A 320 14.36 -15.97 9.56
N ALA A 321 13.93 -14.80 10.03
CA ALA A 321 13.33 -13.83 9.13
C ALA A 321 14.41 -13.05 8.36
N GLU A 322 14.26 -13.00 7.05
CA GLU A 322 15.14 -12.28 6.14
C GLU A 322 14.54 -10.91 5.84
N ILE A 323 15.25 -9.83 6.15
CA ILE A 323 14.86 -8.48 5.73
C ILE A 323 15.14 -8.35 4.24
N ILE A 324 14.12 -7.93 3.49
CA ILE A 324 14.25 -7.61 2.06
C ILE A 324 14.59 -6.12 1.94
N ASP A 325 13.78 -5.27 2.56
CA ASP A 325 14.01 -3.83 2.60
C ASP A 325 13.55 -3.20 3.93
N ILE A 326 14.19 -2.11 4.33
CA ILE A 326 13.81 -1.32 5.51
C ILE A 326 13.96 0.18 5.23
N SER A 327 13.09 0.98 5.83
CA SER A 327 13.19 2.44 5.89
C SER A 327 12.83 2.93 7.29
N LEU A 328 12.92 4.24 7.52
CA LEU A 328 12.42 4.86 8.75
C LEU A 328 10.90 4.72 8.98
N SER A 329 10.14 4.36 7.94
CA SER A 329 8.69 4.21 8.02
C SER A 329 8.21 2.76 8.03
N GLY A 330 9.10 1.79 7.82
CA GLY A 330 8.67 0.39 7.80
C GLY A 330 9.73 -0.60 7.36
N VAL A 331 9.34 -1.88 7.38
CA VAL A 331 10.20 -3.01 6.99
C VAL A 331 9.41 -4.02 6.17
N LEU A 332 10.02 -4.54 5.12
CA LEU A 332 9.58 -5.72 4.39
C LEU A 332 10.52 -6.88 4.73
N PHE A 333 9.95 -7.97 5.22
CA PHE A 333 10.70 -9.18 5.52
C PHE A 333 9.97 -10.42 5.02
N THR A 334 10.70 -11.53 5.00
CA THR A 334 10.20 -12.83 4.57
C THR A 334 10.66 -13.94 5.49
N PHE A 335 9.89 -15.02 5.56
CA PHE A 335 10.22 -16.21 6.34
C PHE A 335 9.57 -17.47 5.72
N PRO A 336 10.07 -18.68 6.03
CA PRO A 336 9.52 -19.93 5.51
C PRO A 336 8.05 -20.10 5.88
N ARG A 337 7.25 -20.63 4.96
CA ARG A 337 5.79 -20.76 5.07
C ARG A 337 5.30 -21.69 6.20
N GLN A 338 6.16 -22.52 6.77
CA GLN A 338 5.79 -23.57 7.75
C GLN A 338 5.37 -23.06 9.14
N VAL A 339 5.07 -21.78 9.27
CA VAL A 339 4.63 -21.22 10.55
C VAL A 339 3.12 -21.45 10.69
N GLU A 340 2.76 -22.51 11.41
CA GLU A 340 1.36 -22.87 11.72
C GLU A 340 0.62 -21.75 12.47
N ASP A 341 1.37 -20.91 13.18
CA ASP A 341 0.88 -19.76 13.93
C ASP A 341 1.32 -18.44 13.27
N ASP A 342 0.54 -17.98 12.30
CA ASP A 342 0.80 -16.74 11.57
C ASP A 342 0.06 -15.55 12.23
N PRO A 343 0.78 -14.62 12.91
CA PRO A 343 0.17 -13.49 13.60
C PRO A 343 -0.07 -12.29 12.68
N PHE A 344 0.36 -12.35 11.41
CA PHE A 344 0.41 -11.19 10.52
C PHE A 344 -0.90 -11.01 9.76
N LEU A 345 -1.97 -10.77 10.51
CA LEU A 345 -3.26 -10.38 9.94
C LEU A 345 -3.12 -8.99 9.30
N LEU A 346 -3.66 -8.80 8.10
CA LEU A 346 -3.57 -7.51 7.44
C LEU A 346 -4.23 -6.41 8.30
N PHE A 347 -3.55 -5.28 8.43
CA PHE A 347 -3.87 -4.14 9.28
C PHE A 347 -3.84 -4.39 10.79
N SER A 348 -3.42 -5.58 11.23
CA SER A 348 -3.14 -5.79 12.65
C SER A 348 -1.98 -4.92 13.12
N GLU A 349 -2.12 -4.45 14.35
CA GLU A 349 -1.03 -3.81 15.07
C GLU A 349 -0.30 -4.87 15.86
N ILE A 350 1.02 -4.85 15.76
CA ILE A 350 1.92 -5.79 16.41
C ILE A 350 3.07 -5.01 17.03
N GLU A 351 3.59 -5.53 18.13
CA GLU A 351 4.87 -5.08 18.66
C GLU A 351 5.96 -5.95 18.06
N VAL A 352 6.99 -5.31 17.51
CA VAL A 352 8.19 -5.95 16.97
C VAL A 352 9.43 -5.33 17.63
N VAL A 353 10.54 -6.06 17.58
CA VAL A 353 11.84 -5.54 18.02
C VAL A 353 12.78 -5.62 16.81
N LEU A 354 13.41 -4.51 16.46
CA LEU A 354 14.47 -4.47 15.46
C LEU A 354 15.81 -4.59 16.19
N GLU A 355 16.73 -5.40 15.70
CA GLU A 355 18.11 -5.41 16.21
C GLU A 355 19.04 -4.76 15.17
N VAL A 356 19.54 -3.58 15.50
CA VAL A 356 20.37 -2.76 14.60
C VAL A 356 21.68 -2.47 15.32
N GLU A 357 22.80 -2.88 14.74
CA GLU A 357 24.14 -2.65 15.32
C GLU A 357 24.25 -3.09 16.81
N GLY A 358 23.54 -4.17 17.17
CA GLY A 358 23.50 -4.72 18.54
C GLY A 358 22.55 -4.02 19.51
N ARG A 359 21.89 -2.92 19.11
CA ARG A 359 20.83 -2.26 19.88
C ARG A 359 19.45 -2.81 19.49
N LYS A 360 18.65 -3.11 20.50
CA LYS A 360 17.24 -3.49 20.33
C LYS A 360 16.35 -2.25 20.32
N VAL A 361 15.57 -2.10 19.26
CA VAL A 361 14.63 -1.00 19.04
C VAL A 361 13.22 -1.57 19.04
N PRO A 362 12.45 -1.44 20.14
CA PRO A 362 11.06 -1.85 20.17
C PRO A 362 10.22 -0.90 19.32
N VAL A 363 9.40 -1.44 18.44
CA VAL A 363 8.56 -0.67 17.53
C VAL A 363 7.15 -1.23 17.52
N LYS A 364 6.17 -0.36 17.71
CA LYS A 364 4.77 -0.69 17.40
C LYS A 364 4.58 -0.49 15.91
N ALA A 365 4.11 -1.52 15.21
CA ALA A 365 3.98 -1.52 13.77
C ALA A 365 2.62 -2.07 13.32
N ARG A 366 2.21 -1.71 12.11
CA ARG A 366 1.00 -2.21 11.47
C ARG A 366 1.35 -3.06 10.25
N VAL A 367 0.73 -4.22 10.11
CA VAL A 367 0.83 -5.03 8.89
C VAL A 367 0.11 -4.30 7.76
N VAL A 368 0.83 -3.77 6.77
CA VAL A 368 0.24 -3.00 5.66
C VAL A 368 0.16 -3.77 4.36
N ARG A 369 0.96 -4.83 4.22
CA ARG A 369 0.92 -5.71 3.06
C ARG A 369 1.37 -7.10 3.44
N ARG A 370 0.76 -8.09 2.80
CA ARG A 370 1.13 -9.48 2.94
C ARG A 370 0.90 -10.21 1.62
N PHE A 371 1.85 -11.05 1.24
CA PHE A 371 1.71 -11.97 0.10
C PHE A 371 2.60 -13.20 0.34
N GLN A 372 2.31 -14.30 -0.34
CA GLN A 372 3.07 -15.54 -0.19
C GLN A 372 3.24 -16.17 -1.57
N ASP A 373 4.38 -16.83 -1.77
CA ASP A 373 4.65 -17.73 -2.89
C ASP A 373 4.51 -19.20 -2.42
N ALA A 374 5.14 -20.13 -3.12
CA ALA A 374 5.10 -21.55 -2.76
C ALA A 374 5.70 -21.82 -1.36
N ASP A 375 6.79 -21.12 -1.03
CA ASP A 375 7.72 -21.50 0.04
C ASP A 375 7.86 -20.42 1.12
N LYS A 376 7.59 -19.16 0.78
CA LYS A 376 7.84 -17.98 1.61
C LYS A 376 6.59 -17.13 1.83
N LEU A 377 6.50 -16.55 3.03
CA LEU A 377 5.53 -15.52 3.39
C LEU A 377 6.26 -14.17 3.50
N TYR A 378 5.76 -13.17 2.79
CA TYR A 378 6.28 -11.81 2.77
C TYR A 378 5.33 -10.89 3.54
N VAL A 379 5.88 -10.12 4.47
CA VAL A 379 5.13 -9.21 5.35
C VAL A 379 5.77 -7.84 5.32
N ALA A 380 4.96 -6.82 4.99
CA ALA A 380 5.36 -5.42 5.09
C ALA A 380 4.70 -4.79 6.32
N LEU A 381 5.53 -4.20 7.16
CA LEU A 381 5.12 -3.44 8.34
C LEU A 381 5.34 -1.95 8.09
N ALA A 382 4.38 -1.13 8.52
CA ALA A 382 4.57 0.30 8.69
C ALA A 382 4.75 0.61 10.18
N PHE A 383 5.77 1.38 10.54
CA PHE A 383 6.00 1.79 11.92
C PHE A 383 4.95 2.84 12.32
N LEU A 384 4.33 2.65 13.49
CA LEU A 384 3.28 3.53 14.02
C LEU A 384 3.82 4.51 15.05
N ASP A 385 4.73 4.03 15.89
CA ASP A 385 5.29 4.81 17.00
C ASP A 385 6.76 4.40 17.19
N LEU A 386 7.65 5.34 16.87
CA LEU A 386 9.09 5.26 17.04
C LEU A 386 9.47 6.44 17.91
N LYS A 387 10.04 6.18 19.08
CA LYS A 387 10.58 7.24 19.95
C LYS A 387 11.64 8.03 19.20
N ASP A 388 11.72 9.33 19.45
CA ASP A 388 12.67 10.21 18.73
C ASP A 388 14.10 9.68 18.80
N ASP A 389 14.58 9.27 19.97
CA ASP A 389 15.92 8.69 20.15
C ASP A 389 16.16 7.41 19.31
N ASP A 390 15.13 6.56 19.19
CA ASP A 390 15.16 5.34 18.38
C ASP A 390 15.07 5.67 16.88
N ARG A 391 14.29 6.68 16.51
CA ARG A 391 14.17 7.19 15.14
C ARG A 391 15.49 7.80 14.67
N PHE A 392 16.14 8.64 15.47
CA PHE A 392 17.45 9.22 15.15
C PHE A 392 18.53 8.16 15.03
N PHE A 393 18.54 7.20 15.96
CA PHE A 393 19.44 6.06 15.89
C PHE A 393 19.23 5.25 14.60
N LEU A 394 17.99 4.86 14.31
CA LEU A 394 17.65 4.11 13.11
C LEU A 394 17.99 4.89 11.83
N ALA A 395 17.73 6.21 11.82
CA ALA A 395 18.06 7.08 10.70
C ALA A 395 19.56 7.08 10.40
N ARG A 396 20.37 7.28 11.45
CA ARG A 396 21.84 7.26 11.33
C ARG A 396 22.34 5.89 10.91
N SER A 397 21.84 4.81 11.50
CA SER A 397 22.29 3.44 11.21
C SER A 397 21.88 2.98 9.80
N LEU A 398 20.74 3.43 9.27
CA LEU A 398 20.27 3.10 7.92
C LEU A 398 20.88 4.00 6.84
N TYR A 399 21.01 5.30 7.09
CA TYR A 399 21.32 6.29 6.05
C TYR A 399 22.67 6.99 6.21
N GLY A 400 23.39 6.80 7.31
CA GLY A 400 24.65 7.47 7.61
C GLY A 400 24.50 8.73 8.48
N GLU A 401 25.63 9.32 8.88
CA GLU A 401 25.64 10.47 9.82
C GLU A 401 25.13 11.78 9.21
N ASP A 402 25.21 11.91 7.89
CA ASP A 402 24.80 13.12 7.16
C ASP A 402 23.28 13.19 6.90
N PHE A 403 22.51 12.19 7.34
CA PHE A 403 21.07 12.14 7.14
C PHE A 403 20.35 13.14 8.05
N SER A 404 19.95 14.29 7.51
CA SER A 404 19.31 15.39 8.25
C SER A 404 17.84 15.16 8.64
N GLY A 405 17.28 13.96 8.46
CA GLY A 405 15.86 13.68 8.73
C GLY A 405 14.89 14.24 7.69
N GLU A 406 15.31 15.26 6.95
CA GLU A 406 14.72 15.74 5.71
C GLU A 406 15.54 15.22 4.53
N VAL A 407 14.88 14.76 3.47
CA VAL A 407 15.51 14.68 2.15
C VAL A 407 15.91 16.12 1.80
N LYS A 408 17.17 16.48 2.03
CA LYS A 408 17.68 17.81 1.65
C LYS A 408 17.43 17.99 0.17
N VAL A 409 16.45 18.84 -0.12
CA VAL A 409 16.22 19.40 -1.44
C VAL A 409 17.47 20.22 -1.75
N ILE A 410 18.36 19.68 -2.59
CA ILE A 410 19.36 20.51 -3.24
C ILE A 410 18.59 21.39 -4.23
N SER A 411 18.10 22.53 -3.76
CA SER A 411 17.68 23.62 -4.62
C SER A 411 18.93 24.18 -5.29
N SER A 412 18.97 24.15 -6.61
CA SER A 412 19.92 24.93 -7.39
C SER A 412 19.54 26.41 -7.32
N GLU A 413 19.78 27.04 -6.19
CA GLU A 413 19.87 28.50 -6.08
C GLU A 413 21.12 28.80 -5.26
N GLY A 414 22.20 29.12 -5.97
CA GLY A 414 23.52 29.37 -5.42
C GLY A 414 24.39 30.07 -6.44
N SER A 415 23.91 31.18 -7.00
CA SER A 415 24.76 32.13 -7.72
C SER A 415 24.04 33.47 -7.88
N ALA A 416 24.20 34.35 -6.89
CA ALA A 416 24.41 35.80 -7.04
C ALA A 416 24.19 36.47 -5.68
N GLU A 417 25.29 36.98 -5.11
CA GLU A 417 25.42 38.26 -4.39
C GLU A 417 26.49 38.12 -3.32
N ASP A 418 27.73 38.38 -3.72
CA ASP A 418 28.70 39.07 -2.86
C ASP A 418 29.81 39.67 -3.75
N SER A 419 29.53 40.88 -4.26
CA SER A 419 30.56 41.82 -4.64
C SER A 419 29.99 43.24 -4.63
N SER A 420 29.95 43.84 -3.44
CA SER A 420 29.97 45.29 -3.28
C SER A 420 31.30 45.69 -2.63
N SER A 421 32.29 45.97 -3.48
CA SER A 421 33.35 46.97 -3.29
C SER A 421 33.95 47.28 -4.66
#